data_AF-A0A953ZGU5-F1
#
_entry.id   AF-A0A953ZGU5-F1
#
_cell.length_a   1.000
_cell.length_b   1.000
_cell.length_c   1.000
_cell.angle_alpha   90.00
_cell.angle_beta   90.00
_cell.angle_gamma   90.00
#
_symmetry.space_group_name_H-M   'P 1'
#
loop_
_entity.id
_entity.type
_entity.pdbx_description
1 polymer ?
#
loop_
_entity_poly.entity_id
_entity_poly.type
_entity_poly.pdbx_seq_one_letter_code
_entity_poly.pdbx_strand_id
1 'polypeptide(L)'
;GAFYQAFLQVAVSFYHYGNANFIGARQLARLAIARLNDMPHDFHGVDIKGFLTAYEATMLPLLSNAPGLKPLNGSEAPQITHL
;
A
#
# COMPACT_ATOMS: atom_id res chain seq x y z
N GLY A 1 15.23 -0.77 9.97
CA GLY A 1 15.19 -0.63 8.49
C GLY A 1 13.88 -1.05 7.86
N ALA A 2 13.22 -2.11 8.35
CA ALA A 2 12.01 -2.67 7.74
C ALA A 2 10.82 -1.70 7.63
N PHE A 3 10.65 -0.80 8.61
CA PHE A 3 9.63 0.26 8.60
C PHE A 3 9.75 1.16 7.36
N TYR A 4 10.87 1.85 7.19
CA TYR A 4 11.09 2.72 6.03
C TYR A 4 10.99 1.97 4.70
N GLN A 5 11.48 0.73 4.66
CA GLN A 5 11.37 -0.09 3.45
C GLN A 5 9.92 -0.44 3.10
N ALA A 6 9.07 -0.71 4.11
CA ALA A 6 7.66 -0.98 3.88
C ALA A 6 6.96 0.26 3.30
N PHE A 7 7.17 1.44 3.90
CA PHE A 7 6.56 2.68 3.40
C PHE A 7 7.11 3.10 2.02
N LEU A 8 8.38 2.85 1.75
CA LEU A 8 8.94 3.04 0.40
C LEU A 8 8.23 2.12 -0.61
N GLN A 9 8.02 0.84 -0.27
CA GLN A 9 7.31 -0.09 -1.14
C GLN A 9 5.85 0.31 -1.35
N VAL A 10 5.17 0.83 -0.31
CA VAL A 10 3.82 1.41 -0.45
C VAL A 10 3.82 2.55 -1.46
N ALA A 11 4.70 3.55 -1.27
CA ALA A 11 4.78 4.70 -2.16
C ALA A 11 5.07 4.30 -3.62
N VAL A 12 6.04 3.40 -3.82
CA VAL A 12 6.40 2.94 -5.17
C VAL A 12 5.29 2.07 -5.78
N SER A 13 4.53 1.31 -4.98
CA SER A 13 3.38 0.56 -5.48
C SER A 13 2.28 1.48 -6.02
N PHE A 14 1.99 2.60 -5.33
CA PHE A 14 1.04 3.60 -5.81
C PHE A 14 1.53 4.30 -7.07
N TYR A 15 2.82 4.65 -7.13
CA TYR A 15 3.43 5.22 -8.32
C TYR A 15 3.26 4.30 -9.55
N HIS A 16 3.51 3.00 -9.38
CA HIS A 16 3.28 2.04 -10.46
C HIS A 16 1.79 1.90 -10.80
N TYR A 17 0.91 1.89 -9.81
CA TYR A 17 -0.53 1.77 -10.04
C TYR A 17 -1.06 2.99 -10.82
N GLY A 18 -0.70 4.20 -10.42
CA GLY A 18 -1.05 5.44 -11.13
C GLY A 18 -0.46 5.55 -12.55
N ASN A 19 0.62 4.82 -12.84
CA ASN A 19 1.22 4.75 -14.18
C ASN A 19 0.78 3.52 -15.01
N ALA A 20 -0.32 2.86 -14.62
CA ALA A 20 -0.83 1.65 -15.27
C ALA A 20 0.15 0.45 -15.27
N ASN A 21 1.23 0.50 -14.50
CA ASN A 21 2.14 -0.64 -14.31
C ASN A 21 1.58 -1.56 -13.22
N PHE A 22 0.53 -2.30 -13.57
CA PHE A 22 -0.21 -3.15 -12.63
C PHE A 22 0.60 -4.34 -12.11
N ILE A 23 1.55 -4.85 -12.91
CA ILE A 23 2.41 -5.97 -12.51
C ILE A 23 3.37 -5.51 -11.40
N GLY A 24 4.08 -4.41 -11.62
CA GLY A 24 5.00 -3.84 -10.63
C GLY A 24 4.28 -3.38 -9.36
N ALA A 25 3.13 -2.73 -9.53
CA ALA A 25 2.28 -2.31 -8.41
C ALA A 25 1.88 -3.51 -7.54
N ARG A 26 1.44 -4.63 -8.14
CA ARG A 26 1.01 -5.83 -7.43
C ARG A 26 2.15 -6.48 -6.65
N GLN A 27 3.32 -6.58 -7.26
CA GLN A 27 4.49 -7.19 -6.62
C GLN A 27 4.89 -6.40 -5.37
N LEU A 28 5.02 -5.07 -5.49
CA LEU A 28 5.38 -4.21 -4.38
C LEU A 28 4.30 -4.15 -3.31
N ALA A 29 3.03 -4.21 -3.70
CA ALA A 29 1.92 -4.25 -2.76
C ALA A 29 1.98 -5.46 -1.82
N ARG A 30 2.20 -6.66 -2.38
CA ARG A 30 2.36 -7.88 -1.57
C ARG A 30 3.56 -7.80 -0.63
N LEU A 31 4.68 -7.25 -1.11
CA LEU A 31 5.89 -7.06 -0.31
C LEU A 31 5.70 -6.05 0.83
N ALA A 32 4.96 -4.98 0.59
CA ALA A 32 4.61 -3.98 1.60
C ALA A 32 3.65 -4.56 2.64
N ILE A 33 2.57 -5.22 2.21
CA ILE A 33 1.57 -5.85 3.10
C ILE A 33 2.23 -6.87 4.03
N ALA A 34 3.11 -7.74 3.51
CA ALA A 34 3.82 -8.71 4.33
C ALA A 34 4.65 -8.02 5.43
N ARG A 35 5.39 -6.95 5.07
CA ARG A 35 6.21 -6.21 6.04
C ARG A 35 5.37 -5.48 7.08
N LEU A 36 4.27 -4.84 6.68
CA LEU A 36 3.39 -4.11 7.59
C LEU A 36 2.66 -5.04 8.56
N ASN A 37 2.27 -6.24 8.11
CA ASN A 37 1.67 -7.27 8.97
C ASN A 37 2.62 -7.76 10.07
N ASP A 38 3.93 -7.76 9.82
CA ASP A 38 4.94 -8.16 10.79
C ASP A 38 5.27 -7.06 11.82
N MET A 39 4.69 -5.86 11.70
CA MET A 39 4.93 -4.74 12.61
C MET A 39 3.89 -4.68 13.74
N PRO A 40 4.27 -4.14 14.92
CA PRO A 40 3.30 -3.81 15.97
C PRO A 40 2.21 -2.88 15.44
N HIS A 41 0.99 -2.98 16.00
CA HIS A 41 -0.15 -2.15 15.59
C HIS A 41 0.17 -0.66 15.63
N ASP A 42 0.95 -0.24 16.62
CA ASP A 42 1.44 1.12 16.78
C ASP A 42 2.97 1.08 16.69
N PHE A 43 3.54 1.74 15.70
CA PHE A 43 4.98 1.72 15.48
C PHE A 43 5.49 3.08 15.00
N HIS A 44 6.49 3.63 15.70
CA HIS A 44 7.01 4.99 15.47
C HIS A 44 5.94 6.10 15.44
N GLY A 45 4.87 5.98 16.24
CA GLY A 45 3.79 6.97 16.31
C GLY A 45 2.85 6.95 15.09
N VAL A 46 2.84 5.83 14.35
CA VAL A 46 1.90 5.56 13.26
C VAL A 46 0.99 4.41 13.66
N ASP A 47 -0.32 4.59 13.41
CA ASP A 47 -1.30 3.49 13.45
C ASP A 47 -1.08 2.58 12.22
N ILE A 48 -0.23 1.58 12.39
CA ILE A 48 0.11 0.62 11.33
C ILE A 48 -1.13 -0.19 10.95
N LYS A 49 -1.96 -0.58 11.92
CA LYS A 49 -3.12 -1.41 11.66
C LYS A 49 -4.16 -0.67 10.82
N GLY A 50 -4.49 0.56 11.19
CA GLY A 50 -5.39 1.43 10.44
C GLY A 50 -4.84 1.75 9.05
N PHE A 51 -3.56 2.09 8.95
CA PHE A 51 -2.90 2.34 7.68
C PHE A 51 -2.92 1.12 6.75
N LEU A 52 -2.57 -0.07 7.27
CA LEU A 52 -2.57 -1.32 6.50
C LEU A 52 -3.98 -1.64 5.99
N THR A 53 -5.00 -1.48 6.84
CA THR A 53 -6.40 -1.69 6.44
C THR A 53 -6.80 -0.78 5.28
N ALA A 54 -6.47 0.51 5.37
CA ALA A 54 -6.77 1.48 4.31
C ALA A 54 -5.98 1.16 3.02
N TYR A 55 -4.71 0.77 3.16
CA TYR A 55 -3.87 0.39 2.03
C TYR A 55 -4.38 -0.85 1.30
N GLU A 56 -4.74 -1.91 2.03
CA GLU A 56 -5.31 -3.13 1.43
C GLU A 56 -6.62 -2.84 0.69
N ALA A 57 -7.48 -1.98 1.24
CA ALA A 57 -8.70 -1.55 0.57
C ALA A 57 -8.41 -0.83 -0.76
N THR A 58 -7.46 0.11 -0.77
CA THR A 58 -7.03 0.81 -2.01
C THR A 58 -6.45 -0.16 -3.04
N MET A 59 -5.70 -1.17 -2.60
CA MET A 59 -5.04 -2.13 -3.48
C MET A 59 -5.94 -3.31 -3.87
N LEU A 60 -7.13 -3.45 -3.29
CA LEU A 60 -8.02 -4.59 -3.48
C LEU A 60 -8.36 -4.85 -4.96
N PRO A 61 -8.73 -3.86 -5.80
CA PRO A 61 -9.05 -4.11 -7.20
C PRO A 61 -7.84 -4.69 -7.95
N LEU A 62 -6.66 -4.13 -7.66
CA LEU A 62 -5.41 -4.64 -8.20
C LEU A 62 -5.21 -6.08 -7.73
N LEU A 63 -5.11 -6.34 -6.42
CA LEU A 63 -4.76 -7.64 -5.83
C LEU A 63 -5.72 -8.78 -6.19
N SER A 64 -7.01 -8.47 -6.38
CA SER A 64 -8.06 -9.40 -6.82
C SER A 64 -8.07 -9.68 -8.33
N ASN A 65 -7.21 -9.04 -9.12
CA ASN A 65 -7.22 -9.09 -10.59
C ASN A 65 -8.56 -8.64 -11.19
N ALA A 66 -9.12 -7.55 -10.65
CA ALA A 66 -10.37 -7.01 -11.19
C ALA A 66 -10.24 -6.70 -12.70
N PRO A 67 -11.26 -7.00 -13.52
CA PRO A 67 -11.26 -6.62 -14.92
C PRO A 67 -11.35 -5.09 -15.06
N GLY A 68 -10.72 -4.53 -16.10
CA GLY A 68 -10.82 -3.10 -16.39
C GLY A 68 -10.13 -2.18 -15.38
N LEU A 69 -8.99 -2.61 -14.82
CA LEU A 69 -8.17 -1.78 -13.94
C LEU A 69 -7.91 -0.41 -14.57
N LYS A 70 -8.18 0.63 -13.78
CA LYS A 70 -7.82 2.00 -14.09
C LYS A 70 -6.61 2.41 -13.25
N PRO A 71 -5.75 3.31 -13.76
CA PRO A 71 -4.68 3.86 -12.94
C PRO A 71 -5.24 4.54 -11.69
N LEU A 72 -4.58 4.32 -10.56
CA LEU A 72 -4.96 4.94 -9.29
C LEU A 72 -4.77 6.46 -9.36
N ASN A 73 -5.76 7.21 -8.91
CA ASN A 73 -5.63 8.65 -8.70
C ASN A 73 -4.94 8.91 -7.36
N GLY A 74 -4.03 9.89 -7.29
CA GLY A 74 -3.34 10.27 -6.05
C GLY A 74 -4.30 10.66 -4.92
N SER A 75 -5.51 11.14 -5.22
CA SER A 75 -6.54 11.43 -4.22
C SER A 75 -7.17 10.19 -3.58
N GLU A 76 -7.00 9.01 -4.17
CA GLU A 76 -7.53 7.73 -3.70
C GLU A 76 -6.53 6.98 -2.79
N ALA A 77 -5.30 7.51 -2.67
CA ALA A 77 -4.29 6.93 -1.80
C ALA A 77 -4.60 7.19 -0.31
N PRO A 78 -4.39 6.20 0.57
CA PRO A 78 -4.59 6.34 2.00
C PRO A 78 -3.65 7.39 2.59
N GLN A 79 -4.18 8.19 3.51
CA GLN A 79 -3.40 9.17 4.26
C GLN A 79 -2.73 8.49 5.46
N ILE A 80 -1.53 8.97 5.82
CA ILE A 80 -0.90 8.54 7.07
C ILE A 80 -1.52 9.37 8.21
N THR A 81 -2.23 8.70 9.09
CA THR A 81 -2.76 9.28 10.33
C THR A 81 -1.85 8.97 11.51
N HIS A 82 -1.66 9.95 12.38
CA HIS A 82 -0.93 9.81 13.64
C HIS A 82 -1.88 9.43 14.77
N LEU A 83 -1.35 8.68 15.75
CA LEU A 83 -2.01 8.34 17.01
C LEU A 83 -2.09 9.56 17.95
#